data_AF-A0A1I8IQT9-F1
#
_entry.id   AF-A0A1I8IQT9-F1
#
_cell.length_a   1.000
_cell.length_b   1.000
_cell.length_c   1.000
_cell.angle_alpha   90.00
_cell.angle_beta   90.00
_cell.angle_gamma   90.00
#
_symmetry.space_group_name_H-M   'P 1'
#
loop_
_entity.id
_entity.type
_entity.pdbx_description
1 polymer ?
#
loop_
_entity_poly.entity_id
_entity_poly.type
_entity_poly.pdbx_seq_one_letter_code
_entity_poly.pdbx_strand_id
1 'polypeptide(L)'
;DSATKGLSDSWKQLLRRAYRLLQSDGQELFDFTKSYSAPGNRAAAEIIINRAVAMSAKPTPDVKSWKNLFTRYLEQWYRKTLKPTHCKSACRVQMSMDKKLSQRRRSLQSLLALNRLSPATGDRMAALVERDMVSSDEEEPDGCLYVKLLPWETLESARLKSILDGHFAEELSDEREKAELARVRRHPGYVSSRRAPVDAPDWAVDRSESASAAAVAAAAAHHAEAATAPAWARPADPDDLNGCAEDDDDEDIIDEASRLEAGSILG
;
A
#
# COMPACT_ATOMS: atom_id res chain seq x y z
N ASP A 1 -18.33 8.23 -23.32
CA ASP A 1 -19.64 8.14 -22.62
C ASP A 1 -20.41 6.81 -22.71
N SER A 2 -19.80 5.64 -22.46
CA SER A 2 -20.59 4.39 -22.37
C SER A 2 -20.08 3.37 -21.33
N ALA A 3 -19.17 3.76 -20.43
CA ALA A 3 -18.39 2.79 -19.64
C ALA A 3 -18.70 2.72 -18.13
N THR A 4 -19.66 3.52 -17.61
CA THR A 4 -20.00 3.56 -16.16
C THR A 4 -21.41 3.13 -15.82
N LYS A 5 -22.25 2.74 -16.81
CA LYS A 5 -23.60 2.29 -16.50
C LYS A 5 -23.53 0.84 -16.03
N GLY A 6 -23.61 0.62 -14.71
CA GLY A 6 -24.04 -0.66 -14.13
C GLY A 6 -25.34 -1.15 -14.78
N LEU A 7 -25.78 -2.39 -14.44
CA LEU A 7 -26.94 -3.07 -15.05
C LEU A 7 -27.96 -2.07 -15.63
N SER A 8 -28.15 -2.06 -16.95
CA SER A 8 -28.90 -0.99 -17.61
C SER A 8 -30.26 -0.77 -16.93
N ASP A 9 -30.74 0.47 -16.86
CA ASP A 9 -31.98 0.76 -16.12
C ASP A 9 -33.18 -0.02 -16.67
N SER A 10 -33.13 -0.40 -17.95
CA SER A 10 -34.05 -1.36 -18.56
C SER A 10 -34.03 -2.76 -17.91
N TRP A 11 -32.85 -3.31 -17.61
CA TRP A 11 -32.69 -4.60 -16.93
C TRP A 11 -33.08 -4.51 -15.45
N LYS A 12 -32.76 -3.41 -14.76
CA LYS A 12 -33.22 -3.17 -13.37
C LYS A 12 -34.75 -3.14 -13.28
N GLN A 13 -35.40 -2.42 -14.20
CA GLN A 13 -36.87 -2.34 -14.26
C GLN A 13 -37.48 -3.71 -14.60
N LEU A 14 -36.85 -4.47 -15.49
CA LEU A 14 -37.30 -5.80 -15.88
C LEU A 14 -37.24 -6.79 -14.70
N LEU A 15 -36.13 -6.81 -13.95
CA LEU A 15 -36.00 -7.64 -12.74
C LEU A 15 -37.03 -7.26 -11.67
N ARG A 16 -37.27 -5.95 -11.45
CA ARG A 16 -38.33 -5.48 -10.52
C ARG A 16 -39.73 -5.88 -10.98
N ARG A 17 -39.97 -5.97 -12.29
CA ARG A 17 -41.26 -6.41 -12.85
C ARG A 17 -41.42 -7.93 -12.72
N ALA A 18 -40.37 -8.69 -13.00
CA ALA A 18 -40.35 -10.15 -12.83
C ALA A 18 -40.59 -10.53 -11.35
N TYR A 19 -39.93 -9.84 -10.42
CA TYR A 19 -40.14 -10.02 -8.98
C TYR A 19 -41.59 -9.78 -8.57
N ARG A 20 -42.19 -8.65 -8.98
CA ARG A 20 -43.58 -8.31 -8.64
C ARG A 20 -44.59 -9.33 -9.17
N LEU A 21 -44.36 -9.88 -10.37
CA LEU A 21 -45.23 -10.91 -10.94
C LEU A 21 -45.14 -12.23 -10.17
N LEU A 22 -43.93 -12.68 -9.84
CA LEU A 22 -43.73 -13.89 -9.05
C LEU A 22 -44.30 -13.75 -7.63
N GLN A 23 -44.20 -12.55 -7.05
CA GLN A 23 -44.78 -12.23 -5.76
C GLN A 23 -46.32 -12.19 -5.81
N SER A 24 -46.93 -11.67 -6.89
CA SER A 24 -48.40 -11.71 -7.06
C SER A 24 -48.93 -13.13 -7.28
N ASP A 25 -48.11 -14.04 -7.80
CA ASP A 25 -48.43 -15.46 -7.98
C ASP A 25 -48.32 -16.25 -6.66
N GLY A 26 -48.04 -15.59 -5.54
CA GLY A 26 -47.99 -16.18 -4.20
C GLY A 26 -46.68 -16.89 -3.85
N GLN A 27 -45.59 -16.66 -4.61
CA GLN A 27 -44.28 -17.23 -4.28
C GLN A 27 -43.57 -16.41 -3.19
N GLU A 28 -43.16 -17.07 -2.11
CA GLU A 28 -42.18 -16.52 -1.17
C GLU A 28 -40.79 -16.59 -1.80
N LEU A 29 -40.28 -15.44 -2.26
CA LEU A 29 -39.02 -15.36 -3.00
C LEU A 29 -37.83 -15.16 -2.05
N PHE A 30 -37.67 -13.96 -1.50
CA PHE A 30 -36.53 -13.66 -0.64
C PHE A 30 -36.88 -13.73 0.83
N ASP A 31 -36.07 -14.45 1.58
CA ASP A 31 -36.04 -14.40 3.04
C ASP A 31 -35.04 -13.31 3.46
N PHE A 32 -35.58 -12.13 3.79
CA PHE A 32 -34.79 -10.95 4.19
C PHE A 32 -34.12 -11.10 5.55
N THR A 33 -34.41 -12.16 6.31
CA THR A 33 -33.71 -12.47 7.57
C THR A 33 -32.35 -13.12 7.34
N LYS A 34 -32.05 -13.54 6.10
CA LYS A 34 -30.82 -14.23 5.72
C LYS A 34 -30.01 -13.42 4.70
N SER A 35 -28.70 -13.67 4.65
CA SER A 35 -27.82 -13.06 3.65
C SER A 35 -28.14 -13.54 2.23
N TYR A 36 -27.72 -12.79 1.21
CA TYR A 36 -27.87 -13.18 -0.20
C TYR A 36 -27.21 -14.54 -0.51
N SER A 37 -26.13 -14.88 0.19
CA SER A 37 -25.41 -16.13 -0.01
C SER A 37 -26.15 -17.38 0.45
N ALA A 38 -27.27 -17.23 1.17
CA ALA A 38 -28.07 -18.37 1.61
C ALA A 38 -28.66 -19.13 0.41
N PRO A 39 -28.71 -20.48 0.44
CA PRO A 39 -29.18 -21.29 -0.69
C PRO A 39 -30.59 -20.91 -1.18
N GLY A 40 -31.53 -20.61 -0.27
CA GLY A 40 -32.88 -20.18 -0.63
C GLY A 40 -32.92 -18.83 -1.36
N ASN A 41 -32.14 -17.86 -0.91
CA ASN A 41 -32.06 -16.53 -1.53
C ASN A 41 -31.36 -16.58 -2.90
N ARG A 42 -30.40 -17.48 -3.10
CA ARG A 42 -29.79 -17.74 -4.41
C ARG A 42 -30.77 -18.40 -5.39
N ALA A 43 -31.50 -19.42 -4.93
CA ALA A 43 -32.52 -20.08 -5.74
C ALA A 43 -33.63 -19.10 -6.16
N ALA A 44 -34.08 -18.24 -5.24
CA ALA A 44 -35.03 -17.17 -5.54
C ALA A 44 -34.48 -16.17 -6.57
N ALA A 45 -33.22 -15.75 -6.42
CA ALA A 45 -32.56 -14.88 -7.39
C ALA A 45 -32.52 -15.50 -8.80
N GLU A 46 -32.21 -16.80 -8.91
CA GLU A 46 -32.22 -17.54 -10.18
C GLU A 46 -33.61 -17.58 -10.81
N ILE A 47 -34.67 -17.82 -10.04
CA ILE A 47 -36.06 -17.82 -10.53
C ILE A 47 -36.45 -16.44 -11.07
N ILE A 48 -36.11 -15.37 -10.35
CA ILE A 48 -36.39 -13.98 -10.77
C ILE A 48 -35.62 -13.62 -12.03
N ILE A 49 -34.34 -14.02 -12.11
CA ILE A 49 -33.51 -13.79 -13.29
C ILE A 49 -34.11 -14.55 -14.48
N ASN A 50 -34.40 -15.84 -14.36
CA ASN A 50 -34.99 -16.65 -15.42
C ASN A 50 -36.34 -16.09 -15.91
N ARG A 51 -37.18 -15.61 -14.99
CA ARG A 51 -38.43 -14.94 -15.34
C ARG A 51 -38.19 -13.63 -16.09
N ALA A 52 -37.21 -12.83 -15.67
CA ALA A 52 -36.82 -11.62 -16.38
C ALA A 52 -36.26 -11.93 -17.78
N VAL A 53 -35.44 -13.00 -17.93
CA VAL A 53 -34.96 -13.47 -19.24
C VAL A 53 -36.12 -13.82 -20.16
N ALA A 54 -37.08 -14.60 -19.66
CA ALA A 54 -38.27 -14.99 -20.42
C ALA A 54 -39.14 -13.78 -20.81
N MET A 55 -39.08 -12.69 -20.05
CA MET A 55 -39.79 -11.44 -20.34
C MET A 55 -39.00 -10.48 -21.26
N SER A 56 -37.69 -10.65 -21.39
CA SER A 56 -36.87 -9.86 -22.30
C SER A 56 -36.84 -10.45 -23.70
N ALA A 57 -37.04 -9.61 -24.71
CA ALA A 57 -36.67 -9.93 -26.10
C ALA A 57 -35.15 -9.83 -26.35
N LYS A 58 -34.36 -9.46 -25.34
CA LYS A 58 -32.90 -9.26 -25.42
C LYS A 58 -32.19 -10.37 -24.63
N PRO A 59 -31.09 -10.94 -25.14
CA PRO A 59 -30.33 -11.94 -24.40
C PRO A 59 -29.77 -11.34 -23.10
N THR A 60 -29.68 -12.16 -22.05
CA THR A 60 -28.99 -11.77 -20.82
C THR A 60 -27.56 -11.33 -21.12
N PRO A 61 -27.03 -10.33 -20.39
CA PRO A 61 -25.60 -10.02 -20.46
C PRO A 61 -24.83 -11.31 -20.12
N ASP A 62 -23.98 -11.77 -21.06
CA ASP A 62 -23.27 -13.03 -20.88
C ASP A 62 -22.32 -12.96 -19.68
N VAL A 63 -21.99 -14.10 -19.08
CA VAL A 63 -21.09 -14.18 -17.92
C VAL A 63 -19.73 -13.53 -18.23
N LYS A 64 -19.30 -13.53 -19.50
CA LYS A 64 -18.07 -12.86 -19.94
C LYS A 64 -18.17 -11.34 -19.83
N SER A 65 -19.30 -10.74 -20.17
CA SER A 65 -19.54 -9.29 -20.02
C SER A 65 -19.45 -8.87 -18.55
N TRP A 66 -19.98 -9.69 -17.63
CA TRP A 66 -19.86 -9.44 -16.19
C TRP A 66 -18.43 -9.55 -15.69
N LYS A 67 -17.71 -10.59 -16.11
CA LYS A 67 -16.27 -10.75 -15.78
C LYS A 67 -15.46 -9.57 -16.32
N ASN A 68 -15.71 -9.14 -17.55
CA ASN A 68 -15.02 -8.00 -18.14
C ASN A 68 -15.32 -6.69 -17.40
N LEU A 69 -16.58 -6.48 -17.00
CA LEU A 69 -16.96 -5.30 -16.20
C LEU A 69 -16.26 -5.32 -14.84
N PHE A 70 -16.24 -6.46 -14.16
CA PHE A 70 -15.57 -6.62 -12.87
C PHE A 70 -14.05 -6.39 -12.98
N THR A 71 -13.40 -6.98 -14.00
CA THR A 71 -11.98 -6.77 -14.26
C THR A 71 -11.66 -5.30 -14.52
N ARG A 72 -12.47 -4.60 -15.33
CA ARG A 72 -12.29 -3.17 -15.61
C ARG A 72 -12.51 -2.30 -14.37
N TYR A 73 -13.50 -2.64 -13.54
CA TYR A 73 -13.75 -1.95 -12.28
C TYR A 73 -12.55 -2.11 -11.34
N LEU A 74 -12.04 -3.34 -11.16
CA LEU A 74 -10.87 -3.59 -10.32
C LEU A 74 -9.62 -2.89 -10.85
N GLU A 75 -9.41 -2.91 -12.16
CA GLU A 75 -8.30 -2.18 -12.79
C GLU A 75 -8.41 -0.68 -12.54
N GLN A 76 -9.59 -0.10 -12.69
CA GLN A 76 -9.81 1.33 -12.46
C GLN A 76 -9.64 1.70 -10.98
N TRP A 77 -10.18 0.88 -10.08
CA TRP A 77 -10.01 1.06 -8.63
C TRP A 77 -8.53 0.93 -8.22
N TYR A 78 -7.82 -0.05 -8.78
CA TYR A 78 -6.38 -0.17 -8.55
C TYR A 78 -5.62 1.07 -9.02
N ARG A 79 -5.85 1.52 -10.27
CA ARG A 79 -5.15 2.69 -10.84
C ARG A 79 -5.47 3.99 -10.11
N LYS A 80 -6.71 4.20 -9.67
CA LYS A 80 -7.15 5.45 -9.06
C LYS A 80 -6.98 5.50 -7.55
N THR A 81 -7.01 4.37 -6.87
CA THR A 81 -7.03 4.33 -5.40
C THR A 81 -5.79 3.66 -4.83
N LEU A 82 -5.48 2.44 -5.25
CA LEU A 82 -4.35 1.69 -4.68
C LEU A 82 -2.98 2.16 -5.20
N LYS A 83 -2.81 2.31 -6.51
CA LYS A 83 -1.52 2.70 -7.10
C LYS A 83 -1.05 4.06 -6.55
N PRO A 84 -1.89 5.12 -6.50
CA PRO A 84 -1.44 6.41 -5.99
C PRO A 84 -1.11 6.37 -4.49
N THR A 85 -1.85 5.61 -3.69
CA THR A 85 -1.57 5.47 -2.25
C THR A 85 -0.28 4.69 -1.98
N HIS A 86 -0.02 3.63 -2.75
CA HIS A 86 1.26 2.92 -2.72
C HIS A 86 2.43 3.78 -3.20
N CYS A 87 2.27 4.53 -4.31
CA CYS A 87 3.32 5.44 -4.79
C CYS A 87 3.62 6.55 -3.77
N LYS A 88 2.58 7.16 -3.18
CA LYS A 88 2.75 8.21 -2.16
C LYS A 88 3.43 7.68 -0.89
N SER A 89 3.07 6.48 -0.43
CA SER A 89 3.72 5.87 0.73
C SER A 89 5.19 5.51 0.43
N ALA A 90 5.47 4.89 -0.71
CA ALA A 90 6.84 4.60 -1.14
C ALA A 90 7.70 5.87 -1.28
N CYS A 91 7.14 6.94 -1.85
CA CYS A 91 7.81 8.23 -1.98
C CYS A 91 8.11 8.85 -0.60
N ARG A 92 7.17 8.80 0.35
CA ARG A 92 7.41 9.27 1.74
C ARG A 92 8.54 8.49 2.42
N VAL A 93 8.56 7.17 2.26
CA VAL A 93 9.62 6.31 2.80
C VAL A 93 10.98 6.69 2.21
N GLN A 94 11.04 6.92 0.89
CA GLN A 94 12.27 7.36 0.22
C GLN A 94 12.73 8.73 0.73
N MET A 95 11.83 9.71 0.82
CA MET A 95 12.14 11.05 1.33
C MET A 95 12.64 11.03 2.79
N SER A 96 12.04 10.19 3.64
CA SER A 96 12.48 9.99 5.03
C SER A 96 13.91 9.45 5.09
N MET A 97 14.22 8.47 4.23
CA MET A 97 15.55 7.89 4.12
C MET A 97 16.58 8.91 3.64
N ASP A 98 16.27 9.68 2.60
CA ASP A 98 17.13 10.73 2.06
C ASP A 98 17.43 11.82 3.08
N LYS A 99 16.41 12.23 3.86
CA LYS A 99 16.57 13.18 4.97
C LYS A 99 17.57 12.65 5.99
N LYS A 100 17.40 11.41 6.44
CA LYS A 100 18.28 10.77 7.44
C LYS A 100 19.71 10.60 6.94
N LEU A 101 19.88 10.22 5.66
CA LEU A 101 21.19 10.18 5.00
C LEU A 101 21.87 11.56 5.00
N SER A 102 21.12 12.61 4.64
CA SER A 102 21.62 13.99 4.62
C SER A 102 22.09 14.44 6.00
N GLN A 103 21.32 14.13 7.05
CA GLN A 103 21.69 14.41 8.45
C GLN A 103 23.02 13.72 8.83
N ARG A 104 23.16 12.44 8.49
CA ARG A 104 24.39 11.67 8.76
C ARG A 104 25.59 12.16 7.96
N ARG A 105 25.41 12.57 6.70
CA ARG A 105 26.45 13.21 5.87
C ARG A 105 26.97 14.49 6.54
N ARG A 106 26.06 15.34 7.04
CA ARG A 106 26.43 16.55 7.79
C ARG A 106 27.20 16.23 9.07
N SER A 107 26.74 15.25 9.86
CA SER A 107 27.45 14.80 11.06
C SER A 107 28.85 14.29 10.75
N LEU A 108 29.00 13.44 9.73
CA LEU A 108 30.29 12.90 9.35
C LEU A 108 31.26 14.01 8.93
N GLN A 109 30.81 14.93 8.07
CA GLN A 109 31.63 16.07 7.63
C GLN A 109 32.08 16.94 8.82
N SER A 110 31.17 17.22 9.76
CA SER A 110 31.49 17.99 10.96
C SER A 110 32.49 17.26 11.87
N LEU A 111 32.29 15.96 12.11
CA LEU A 111 33.20 15.15 12.94
C LEU A 111 34.60 15.02 12.34
N LEU A 112 34.71 14.92 11.01
CA LEU A 112 35.98 14.93 10.29
C LEU A 112 36.66 16.30 10.39
N ALA A 113 35.90 17.40 10.20
CA ALA A 113 36.43 18.76 10.32
C ALA A 113 36.95 19.06 11.73
N LEU A 114 36.32 18.50 12.76
CA LEU A 114 36.72 18.64 14.16
C LEU A 114 37.87 17.70 14.56
N ASN A 115 38.37 16.85 13.65
CA ASN A 115 39.38 15.81 13.94
C ASN A 115 39.01 14.93 15.17
N ARG A 116 37.72 14.69 15.39
CA ARG A 116 37.21 13.90 16.53
C ARG A 116 37.18 12.39 16.24
N LEU A 117 37.48 11.98 15.01
CA LEU A 117 37.44 10.59 14.56
C LEU A 117 38.84 10.10 14.22
N SER A 118 39.11 8.84 14.57
CA SER A 118 40.26 8.14 14.00
C SER A 118 40.04 7.92 12.49
N PRO A 119 41.09 7.87 11.66
CA PRO A 119 40.96 7.63 10.22
C PRO A 119 40.15 6.36 9.92
N ALA A 120 40.46 5.25 10.62
CA ALA A 120 39.75 3.98 10.44
C ALA A 120 38.26 4.06 10.81
N THR A 121 37.88 4.86 11.81
CA THR A 121 36.47 5.08 12.17
C THR A 121 35.77 5.98 11.15
N GLY A 122 36.46 7.01 10.68
CA GLY A 122 35.98 7.90 9.62
C GLY A 122 35.66 7.13 8.34
N ASP A 123 36.56 6.24 7.91
CA ASP A 123 36.37 5.42 6.71
C ASP A 123 35.16 4.47 6.85
N ARG A 124 34.98 3.85 8.02
CA ARG A 124 33.82 3.00 8.31
C ARG A 124 32.51 3.80 8.29
N MET A 125 32.50 4.99 8.89
CA MET A 125 31.32 5.86 8.88
C MET A 125 31.01 6.37 7.46
N ALA A 126 32.03 6.70 6.66
CA ALA A 126 31.86 7.07 5.26
C ALA A 126 31.23 5.93 4.44
N ALA A 127 31.72 4.70 4.63
CA ALA A 127 31.16 3.53 3.96
C ALA A 127 29.68 3.28 4.31
N LEU A 128 29.25 3.55 5.54
CA LEU A 128 27.83 3.44 5.94
C LEU A 128 26.94 4.47 5.25
N VAL A 129 27.46 5.68 5.07
CA VAL A 129 26.71 6.82 4.52
C VAL A 129 26.66 6.81 2.99
N GLU A 130 27.71 6.30 2.35
CA GLU A 130 27.81 6.19 0.88
C GLU A 130 26.96 5.03 0.33
N ARG A 131 26.92 3.90 1.05
CA ARG A 131 26.26 2.66 0.59
C ARG A 131 24.81 2.50 1.06
N ASP A 132 24.20 3.60 1.52
CA ASP A 132 22.81 3.65 1.95
C ASP A 132 22.43 2.57 2.99
N MET A 133 23.30 2.37 3.98
CA MET A 133 23.06 1.41 5.06
C MET A 133 22.08 2.01 6.09
N VAL A 134 20.90 2.46 5.69
CA VAL A 134 20.00 3.25 6.56
C VAL A 134 18.74 2.49 6.96
N SER A 135 18.44 2.54 8.27
CA SER A 135 17.16 2.12 8.84
C SER A 135 16.09 3.16 8.48
N SER A 136 15.05 2.73 7.77
CA SER A 136 13.86 3.54 7.52
C SER A 136 13.16 3.89 8.83
N ASP A 137 12.87 5.17 9.04
CA ASP A 137 11.95 5.63 10.08
C ASP A 137 10.55 5.58 9.49
N GLU A 138 9.73 4.65 9.97
CA GLU A 138 8.36 4.47 9.49
C GLU A 138 7.41 5.14 10.47
N GLU A 139 6.54 6.02 9.96
CA GLU A 139 5.40 6.57 10.69
C GLU A 139 4.30 5.51 10.78
N GLU A 140 3.90 5.16 11.99
CA GLU A 140 2.71 4.33 12.22
C GLU A 140 1.48 5.27 12.35
N PRO A 141 0.26 4.83 12.01
CA PRO A 141 -0.98 5.61 12.15
C PRO A 141 -1.24 6.27 13.52
N ASP A 142 -0.52 5.88 14.58
CA ASP A 142 -0.55 6.51 15.89
C ASP A 142 0.21 7.86 15.95
N GLY A 143 0.90 8.25 14.88
CA GLY A 143 1.69 9.48 14.78
C GLY A 143 3.03 9.38 15.51
N CYS A 144 3.41 8.20 16.01
CA CYS A 144 4.74 7.94 16.55
C CYS A 144 5.69 7.48 15.44
N LEU A 145 6.90 8.05 15.41
CA LEU A 145 7.96 7.63 14.51
C LEU A 145 8.72 6.49 15.17
N TYR A 146 8.71 5.30 14.55
CA TYR A 146 9.50 4.18 15.05
C TYR A 146 10.70 3.90 14.13
N VAL A 147 11.88 3.74 14.74
CA VAL A 147 13.04 3.23 14.02
C VAL A 147 13.00 1.70 14.08
N LYS A 148 12.82 1.06 12.93
CA LYS A 148 12.85 -0.41 12.84
C LYS A 148 14.29 -0.91 12.92
N LEU A 149 14.52 -1.94 13.72
CA LEU A 149 15.80 -2.65 13.78
C LEU A 149 16.06 -3.37 12.45
N LEU A 150 17.31 -3.32 11.99
CA LEU A 150 17.76 -4.07 10.82
C LEU A 150 18.31 -5.41 11.33
N PRO A 151 17.68 -6.56 11.03
CA PRO A 151 18.10 -7.84 11.61
C PRO A 151 19.49 -8.30 11.09
N TRP A 152 19.86 -7.86 9.90
CA TRP A 152 21.19 -8.13 9.34
C TRP A 152 22.26 -7.15 9.83
N GLU A 153 21.97 -6.18 10.70
CA GLU A 153 22.93 -5.15 11.12
C GLU A 153 23.81 -5.61 12.28
N THR A 154 25.12 -5.42 12.17
CA THR A 154 26.04 -5.68 13.30
C THR A 154 25.94 -4.61 14.38
N LEU A 155 26.28 -4.97 15.63
CA LEU A 155 26.38 -4.02 16.74
C LEU A 155 27.34 -2.86 16.47
N GLU A 156 28.43 -3.12 15.73
CA GLU A 156 29.40 -2.11 15.30
C GLU A 156 28.72 -1.06 14.40
N SER A 157 27.98 -1.51 13.37
CA SER A 157 27.24 -0.65 12.44
C SER A 157 26.18 0.18 13.17
N ALA A 158 25.40 -0.44 14.05
CA ALA A 158 24.39 0.23 14.86
C ALA A 158 25.01 1.31 15.76
N ARG A 159 26.17 1.01 16.38
CA ARG A 159 26.91 1.97 17.22
C ARG A 159 27.39 3.18 16.40
N LEU A 160 28.02 2.96 15.24
CA LEU A 160 28.53 4.05 14.40
C LEU A 160 27.40 4.96 13.91
N LYS A 161 26.25 4.38 13.52
CA LYS A 161 25.04 5.15 13.17
C LYS A 161 24.53 5.96 14.36
N SER A 162 24.52 5.38 15.56
CA SER A 162 24.10 6.09 16.77
C SER A 162 24.99 7.28 17.12
N ILE A 163 26.30 7.21 16.81
CA ILE A 163 27.22 8.34 16.99
C ILE A 163 26.88 9.47 16.01
N LEU A 164 26.63 9.16 14.73
CA LEU A 164 26.24 10.15 13.72
C LEU A 164 24.90 10.81 14.06
N ASP A 165 23.92 10.02 14.50
CA ASP A 165 22.59 10.48 14.88
C ASP A 165 22.67 11.37 16.15
N GLY A 166 23.46 10.96 17.15
CA GLY A 166 23.67 11.73 18.38
C GLY A 166 24.36 13.07 18.12
N HIS A 167 25.43 13.07 17.31
CA HIS A 167 26.12 14.30 16.93
C HIS A 167 25.20 15.27 16.16
N PHE A 168 24.31 14.74 15.30
CA PHE A 168 23.33 15.58 14.61
C PHE A 168 22.36 16.22 15.62
N ALA A 169 21.78 15.40 16.50
CA ALA A 169 20.80 15.83 17.48
C ALA A 169 21.36 16.84 18.49
N GLU A 170 22.63 16.75 18.86
CA GLU A 170 23.23 17.64 19.85
C GLU A 170 23.75 18.94 19.22
N GLU A 171 24.53 18.84 18.15
CA GLU A 171 25.39 19.92 17.65
C GLU A 171 24.90 20.58 16.36
N LEU A 172 24.13 19.88 15.52
CA LEU A 172 23.79 20.34 14.16
C LEU A 172 22.30 20.61 13.91
N SER A 173 21.43 20.14 14.81
CA SER A 173 19.98 20.24 14.64
C SER A 173 19.42 21.54 15.21
N ASP A 174 18.49 22.12 14.45
CA ASP A 174 17.74 23.30 14.87
C ASP A 174 16.63 22.91 15.86
N GLU A 175 16.02 23.88 16.57
CA GLU A 175 14.96 23.60 17.57
C GLU A 175 13.79 22.79 17.00
N ARG A 176 13.42 23.06 15.75
CA ARG A 176 12.39 22.30 15.04
C ARG A 176 12.81 20.84 14.80
N GLU A 177 14.03 20.63 14.34
CA GLU A 177 14.56 19.29 14.06
C GLU A 177 14.72 18.50 15.36
N LYS A 178 15.14 19.15 16.45
CA LYS A 178 15.18 18.55 17.79
C LYS A 178 13.81 18.07 18.24
N ALA A 179 12.76 18.86 18.01
CA ALA A 179 11.39 18.46 18.34
C ALA A 179 10.89 17.28 17.48
N GLU A 180 11.29 17.20 16.20
CA GLU A 180 10.99 16.06 15.34
C GLU A 180 11.73 14.79 15.80
N LEU A 181 13.02 14.89 16.10
CA LEU A 181 13.83 13.77 16.61
C LEU A 181 13.35 13.26 17.97
N ALA A 182 12.84 14.15 18.83
CA ALA A 182 12.29 13.78 20.13
C ALA A 182 11.03 12.89 20.03
N ARG A 183 10.32 12.92 18.88
CA ARG A 183 9.17 12.03 18.61
C ARG A 183 9.59 10.64 18.17
N VAL A 184 10.85 10.46 17.76
CA VAL A 184 11.37 9.19 17.25
C VAL A 184 11.65 8.24 18.41
N ARG A 185 11.04 7.05 18.39
CA ARG A 185 11.23 6.01 19.40
C ARG A 185 11.84 4.76 18.76
N ARG A 186 12.88 4.19 19.39
CA ARG A 186 13.41 2.87 19.00
C ARG A 186 12.63 1.81 19.77
N HIS A 187 11.98 0.89 19.06
CA HIS A 187 11.24 -0.20 19.69
C HIS A 187 11.87 -1.56 19.32
N PRO A 188 12.32 -2.36 20.30
CA PRO A 188 13.05 -3.60 20.02
C PRO A 188 12.19 -4.68 19.34
N GLY A 189 10.86 -4.60 19.48
CA GLY A 189 9.92 -5.49 18.76
C GLY A 189 9.67 -5.13 17.29
N TYR A 190 10.20 -4.01 16.78
CA TYR A 190 9.93 -3.55 15.42
C TYR A 190 11.13 -3.83 14.52
N VAL A 191 11.00 -4.82 13.65
CA VAL A 191 12.07 -5.29 12.75
C VAL A 191 11.73 -4.93 11.30
N SER A 192 12.73 -4.45 10.57
CA SER A 192 12.60 -4.12 9.15
C SER A 192 12.67 -5.37 8.28
N SER A 193 11.86 -5.43 7.22
CA SER A 193 11.93 -6.48 6.19
C SER A 193 12.99 -6.21 5.11
N ARG A 194 13.71 -5.07 5.20
CA ARG A 194 14.73 -4.70 4.22
C ARG A 194 15.88 -5.71 4.23
N ARG A 195 16.40 -6.02 3.04
CA ARG A 195 17.59 -6.85 2.86
C ARG A 195 18.86 -6.03 3.05
N ALA A 196 19.95 -6.70 3.42
CA ALA A 196 21.27 -6.08 3.41
C ALA A 196 21.64 -5.67 1.98
N PRO A 197 22.26 -4.48 1.79
CA PRO A 197 22.82 -4.11 0.49
C PRO A 197 23.83 -5.14 -0.01
N VAL A 198 23.82 -5.40 -1.33
CA VAL A 198 24.62 -6.46 -1.95
C VAL A 198 26.12 -6.29 -1.69
N ASP A 199 26.59 -5.04 -1.70
CA ASP A 199 28.00 -4.72 -1.51
C ASP A 199 28.31 -4.23 -0.09
N ALA A 200 27.50 -4.59 0.90
CA ALA A 200 27.73 -4.17 2.28
C ALA A 200 29.00 -4.83 2.86
N PRO A 201 29.85 -4.08 3.58
CA PRO A 201 31.09 -4.63 4.12
C PRO A 201 30.79 -5.62 5.26
N ASP A 202 31.64 -6.65 5.39
CA ASP A 202 31.42 -7.77 6.33
C ASP A 202 31.34 -7.34 7.79
N TRP A 203 32.04 -6.27 8.16
CA TRP A 203 31.96 -5.73 9.52
C TRP A 203 30.60 -5.10 9.84
N ALA A 204 29.81 -4.73 8.84
CA ALA A 204 28.54 -4.02 8.98
C ALA A 204 27.31 -4.92 8.88
N VAL A 205 27.46 -6.16 8.40
CA VAL A 205 26.37 -7.12 8.17
C VAL A 205 26.58 -8.42 8.93
N ASP A 206 25.60 -8.78 9.74
CA ASP A 206 25.48 -10.12 10.30
C ASP A 206 24.84 -11.06 9.27
N ARG A 207 25.69 -11.86 8.62
CA ARG A 207 25.26 -12.83 7.61
C ARG A 207 24.55 -14.04 8.22
N SER A 208 24.64 -14.25 9.54
CA SER A 208 23.99 -15.37 10.22
C SER A 208 22.47 -15.21 10.29
N GLU A 209 21.98 -14.00 10.56
CA GLU A 209 20.54 -13.67 10.55
C GLU A 209 20.00 -13.40 9.15
N SER A 210 20.82 -12.86 8.24
CA SER A 210 20.46 -12.63 6.83
C SER A 210 20.04 -13.92 6.11
N ALA A 211 20.70 -15.05 6.39
CA ALA A 211 20.36 -16.35 5.80
C ALA A 211 18.99 -16.87 6.28
N SER A 212 18.63 -16.63 7.55
CA SER A 212 17.34 -17.00 8.13
C SER A 212 16.20 -16.16 7.54
N ALA A 213 16.37 -14.84 7.47
CA ALA A 213 15.37 -13.94 6.88
C ALA A 213 15.17 -14.18 5.36
N ALA A 214 16.25 -14.48 4.63
CA ALA A 214 16.18 -14.82 3.21
C ALA A 214 15.41 -16.12 2.96
N ALA A 215 15.58 -17.14 3.81
CA ALA A 215 14.84 -18.40 3.72
C ALA A 215 13.33 -18.20 3.96
N VAL A 216 12.95 -17.36 4.93
CA VAL A 216 11.54 -17.03 5.21
C VAL A 216 10.92 -16.21 4.08
N ALA A 217 11.65 -15.24 3.51
CA ALA A 217 11.19 -14.46 2.36
C ALA A 217 11.06 -15.31 1.09
N ALA A 218 11.96 -16.27 0.86
CA ALA A 218 11.87 -17.21 -0.26
C ALA A 218 10.66 -18.15 -0.12
N ALA A 219 10.35 -18.61 1.10
CA ALA A 219 9.16 -19.40 1.37
C ALA A 219 7.86 -18.62 1.11
N ALA A 220 7.81 -17.32 1.46
CA ALA A 220 6.67 -16.46 1.18
C ALA A 220 6.50 -16.18 -0.33
N ALA A 221 7.60 -16.00 -1.07
CA ALA A 221 7.58 -15.80 -2.52
C ALA A 221 7.04 -17.03 -3.27
N HIS A 222 7.43 -18.24 -2.88
CA HIS A 222 6.90 -19.49 -3.46
C HIS A 222 5.40 -19.70 -3.18
N HIS A 223 4.85 -19.13 -2.11
CA HIS A 223 3.41 -19.17 -1.83
C HIS A 223 2.61 -18.17 -2.69
N ALA A 224 3.21 -17.03 -3.03
CA ALA A 224 2.61 -16.02 -3.89
C ALA A 224 2.62 -16.42 -5.39
N GLU A 225 3.64 -17.17 -5.82
CA GLU A 225 3.81 -17.62 -7.22
C GLU A 225 2.71 -18.60 -7.69
N ALA A 226 1.97 -19.22 -6.76
CA ALA A 226 0.86 -20.12 -7.06
C ALA A 226 -0.44 -19.41 -7.51
N ALA A 227 -0.53 -18.09 -7.34
CA ALA A 227 -1.67 -17.29 -7.80
C ALA A 227 -1.28 -16.49 -9.05
N THR A 228 -1.67 -16.96 -10.24
CA THR A 228 -1.48 -16.19 -11.48
C THR A 228 -2.36 -14.94 -11.45
N ALA A 229 -1.83 -13.85 -10.88
CA ALA A 229 -2.49 -12.56 -10.86
C ALA A 229 -2.68 -12.04 -12.31
N PRO A 230 -3.80 -11.38 -12.62
CA PRO A 230 -4.01 -10.77 -13.92
C PRO A 230 -2.89 -9.75 -14.21
N ALA A 231 -2.54 -9.56 -15.48
CA ALA A 231 -1.35 -8.79 -15.89
C ALA A 231 -1.28 -7.36 -15.30
N TRP A 232 -2.43 -6.73 -15.05
CA TRP A 232 -2.51 -5.39 -14.44
C TRP A 232 -2.26 -5.37 -12.91
N ALA A 233 -2.35 -6.53 -12.24
CA ALA A 233 -2.15 -6.71 -10.80
C ALA A 233 -0.79 -7.32 -10.47
N ARG A 234 0.09 -7.48 -11.47
CA ARG A 234 1.48 -7.86 -11.22
C ARG A 234 2.20 -6.70 -10.52
N PRO A 235 3.09 -6.99 -9.55
CA PRO A 235 3.92 -5.96 -8.94
C PRO A 235 4.63 -5.17 -10.05
N ALA A 236 4.61 -3.84 -9.95
CA ALA A 236 5.34 -2.99 -10.89
C ALA A 236 6.84 -3.28 -10.79
N ASP A 237 7.54 -3.23 -11.93
CA ASP A 237 9.00 -3.26 -11.97
C ASP A 237 9.54 -2.11 -11.12
N PRO A 238 10.62 -2.29 -10.33
CA PRO A 238 11.21 -1.20 -9.54
C PRO A 238 11.65 0.00 -10.39
N ASP A 239 11.80 -0.18 -11.71
CA ASP A 239 12.17 0.88 -12.66
C ASP A 239 10.96 1.76 -13.12
N ASP A 240 9.71 1.39 -12.79
CA ASP A 240 8.50 2.16 -13.11
C ASP A 240 8.24 3.33 -12.14
N LEU A 241 9.15 3.58 -11.18
CA LEU A 241 9.05 4.67 -10.21
C LEU A 241 9.45 6.05 -10.78
N ASN A 242 9.90 6.11 -12.03
CA ASN A 242 10.41 7.34 -12.66
C ASN A 242 9.31 8.33 -13.13
N GLY A 243 8.04 8.07 -12.81
CA GLY A 243 6.89 8.90 -13.22
C GLY A 243 6.30 9.77 -12.11
N CYS A 244 7.10 10.25 -11.15
CA CYS A 244 6.61 11.06 -10.03
C CYS A 244 6.38 12.55 -10.37
N ALA A 245 6.25 12.91 -11.64
CA ALA A 245 6.04 14.30 -12.06
C ALA A 245 5.13 14.38 -13.29
N GLU A 246 3.87 13.99 -13.14
CA GLU A 246 2.80 14.56 -13.97
C GLU A 246 1.72 15.04 -13.00
N ASP A 247 1.72 16.36 -12.76
CA ASP A 247 0.60 17.09 -12.20
C ASP A 247 -0.54 17.00 -13.22
N ASP A 248 -1.31 15.91 -13.14
CA ASP A 248 -2.62 15.87 -13.79
C ASP A 248 -3.61 16.61 -12.89
N ASP A 249 -3.68 17.93 -13.12
CA ASP A 249 -4.79 18.80 -12.73
C ASP A 249 -6.10 18.31 -13.39
N ASP A 250 -6.66 17.22 -12.86
CA ASP A 250 -8.08 16.88 -13.05
C ASP A 250 -8.84 17.27 -11.77
N GLU A 251 -8.82 18.57 -11.45
CA GLU A 251 -9.86 19.22 -10.66
C GLU A 251 -11.14 19.20 -11.48
N ASP A 252 -11.98 18.19 -11.25
CA ASP A 252 -13.44 18.28 -11.22
C ASP A 252 -14.02 16.86 -11.08
N ILE A 253 -15.19 16.75 -10.45
CA ILE A 253 -15.94 15.50 -10.17
C ILE A 253 -15.61 14.86 -8.81
N ILE A 254 -15.52 15.66 -7.74
CA ILE A 254 -15.94 15.22 -6.41
C ILE A 254 -16.98 16.20 -5.89
N ASP A 255 -18.20 16.20 -6.45
CA ASP A 255 -19.30 16.91 -5.79
C ASP A 255 -20.71 16.33 -6.00
N GLU A 256 -20.82 15.00 -6.18
CA GLU A 256 -22.14 14.36 -6.31
C GLU A 256 -22.35 13.12 -5.44
N ALA A 257 -21.32 12.62 -4.76
CA ALA A 257 -21.48 11.60 -3.73
C ALA A 257 -21.96 12.20 -2.39
N SER A 258 -21.54 13.42 -2.06
CA SER A 258 -21.96 14.12 -0.82
C SER A 258 -23.36 14.72 -0.90
N ARG A 259 -23.93 14.85 -2.10
CA ARG A 259 -25.26 15.46 -2.31
C ARG A 259 -26.43 14.50 -2.14
N LEU A 260 -26.18 13.19 -2.10
CA LEU A 260 -27.24 12.17 -1.99
C LEU A 260 -27.48 11.64 -0.56
N GLU A 261 -26.66 12.01 0.43
CA GLU A 261 -26.94 11.68 1.84
C GLU A 261 -27.74 12.77 2.60
N ALA A 262 -27.89 13.98 2.04
CA ALA A 262 -28.59 15.07 2.72
C ALA A 262 -30.05 15.32 2.25
N GLY A 263 -30.55 14.57 1.25
CA GLY A 263 -31.83 14.85 0.60
C GLY A 263 -32.97 13.86 0.83
N SER A 264 -32.81 12.85 1.68
CA SER A 264 -33.86 11.83 1.94
C SER A 264 -34.33 11.81 3.39
N ILE A 265 -34.58 13.00 3.93
CA ILE A 265 -35.52 13.19 5.04
C ILE A 265 -36.46 14.32 4.59
N LEU A 266 -37.74 13.96 4.38
CA LEU A 266 -38.89 14.78 3.93
C LEU A 266 -39.17 14.79 2.42
N GLY A 267 -40.24 14.07 2.03
CA GLY A 267 -40.87 14.13 0.72
C GLY A 267 -41.58 12.83 0.36
#